data_AF-A0A0N5D932-F1
#
_entry.id   AF-A0A0N5D932-F1
#
_cell.length_a   1.000
_cell.length_b   1.000
_cell.length_c   1.000
_cell.angle_alpha   90.00
_cell.angle_beta   90.00
_cell.angle_gamma   90.00
#
_symmetry.space_group_name_H-M   'P 1'
#
loop_
_entity.id
_entity.type
_entity.pdbx_description
1 polymer ?
#
loop_
_entity_poly.entity_id
_entity_poly.type
_entity_poly.pdbx_seq_one_letter_code
_entity_poly.pdbx_strand_id
1 'polypeptide(L)'
;MGSEQQWDKENAWPPMVHMVIEGFRTTGDPVLMKAAETMATQWLTVTYKSFIRTHSMFEKYNVSAKSEECSAGSGGEYEVQTGFGWTNGVILDLLDKYGQKMTSAASYPTQWLLYTVFLCLVRIL
;
A
#
# COMPACT_ATOMS: atom_id res chain seq x y z
N MET A 1 12.08 -19.75 16.38
CA MET A 1 10.94 -20.61 16.02
C MET A 1 9.77 -19.71 15.69
N GLY A 2 9.10 -19.90 14.56
CA GLY A 2 7.77 -19.36 14.30
C GLY A 2 6.89 -20.52 13.86
N SER A 3 5.60 -20.51 14.21
CA SER A 3 4.69 -21.52 13.70
C SER A 3 4.22 -21.11 12.30
N GLU A 4 3.68 -22.05 11.53
CA GLU A 4 3.07 -21.78 10.21
C GLU A 4 1.57 -21.42 10.36
N GLN A 5 1.19 -20.87 11.51
CA GLN A 5 -0.18 -20.47 11.80
C GLN A 5 -0.52 -19.11 11.20
N GLN A 6 -1.81 -18.83 11.00
CA GLN A 6 -2.25 -17.64 10.27
C GLN A 6 -1.98 -16.32 11.00
N TRP A 7 -1.90 -16.36 12.33
CA TRP A 7 -1.73 -15.20 13.22
C TRP A 7 -0.30 -15.03 13.72
N ASP A 8 0.66 -15.55 12.96
CA ASP A 8 2.08 -15.46 13.29
C ASP A 8 2.82 -14.45 12.42
N LYS A 9 4.13 -14.34 12.68
CA LYS A 9 5.06 -13.48 11.95
C LYS A 9 4.89 -13.62 10.44
N GLU A 10 5.22 -12.55 9.73
CA GLU A 10 5.10 -12.40 8.27
C GLU A 10 3.66 -12.21 7.77
N ASN A 11 2.61 -12.62 8.50
CA ASN A 11 1.23 -12.27 8.15
C ASN A 11 0.80 -10.95 8.82
N ALA A 12 0.43 -9.97 8.01
CA ALA A 12 -0.27 -8.78 8.45
C ALA A 12 -1.76 -8.90 8.15
N TRP A 13 -2.58 -8.68 9.20
CA TRP A 13 -4.03 -8.64 9.07
C TRP A 13 -4.48 -7.17 8.99
N PRO A 14 -5.27 -6.78 7.98
CA PRO A 14 -5.80 -5.43 7.81
C PRO A 14 -6.39 -4.80 9.08
N PRO A 15 -7.22 -5.48 9.91
CA PRO A 15 -7.76 -4.87 11.13
C PRO A 15 -6.67 -4.50 12.14
N MET A 16 -5.59 -5.29 12.27
CA MET A 16 -4.49 -4.97 13.18
C MET A 16 -3.71 -3.76 12.70
N VAL A 17 -3.43 -3.69 11.39
CA VAL A 17 -2.76 -2.54 10.78
C VAL A 17 -3.58 -1.27 11.00
N HIS A 18 -4.90 -1.35 10.80
CA HIS A 18 -5.82 -0.24 11.00
C HIS A 18 -5.86 0.25 12.45
N MET A 19 -5.96 -0.67 13.43
CA MET A 19 -5.97 -0.30 14.85
C MET A 19 -4.71 0.46 15.27
N VAL A 20 -3.53 0.08 14.76
CA VAL A 20 -2.27 0.79 15.06
C VAL A 20 -2.25 2.18 14.43
N ILE A 21 -2.64 2.29 13.15
CA ILE A 21 -2.71 3.57 12.44
C ILE A 21 -3.66 4.53 13.14
N GLU A 22 -4.88 4.08 13.45
CA GLU A 22 -5.88 4.91 14.13
C GLU A 22 -5.42 5.31 15.53
N GLY A 23 -4.85 4.37 16.29
CA GLY A 23 -4.29 4.65 17.60
C GLY A 23 -3.28 5.79 17.56
N PHE A 24 -2.32 5.74 16.61
CA PHE A 24 -1.31 6.78 16.43
C PHE A 24 -1.89 8.10 15.92
N ARG A 25 -2.84 8.05 14.98
CA ARG A 25 -3.50 9.21 14.39
C ARG A 25 -4.24 10.05 15.44
N THR A 26 -4.82 9.42 16.46
CA THR A 26 -5.64 10.11 17.48
C THR A 26 -4.88 10.60 18.70
N THR A 27 -3.56 10.39 18.77
CA THR A 27 -2.76 10.74 19.96
C THR A 27 -2.59 12.25 20.19
N GLY A 28 -2.63 13.06 19.13
CA GLY A 28 -2.25 14.48 19.18
C GLY A 28 -0.74 14.72 19.22
N ASP A 29 0.09 13.67 19.31
CA ASP A 29 1.54 13.75 19.22
C ASP A 29 1.95 13.88 17.74
N PRO A 30 2.64 14.96 17.32
CA PRO A 30 2.98 15.17 15.91
C PRO A 30 3.85 14.07 15.30
N VAL A 31 4.72 13.45 16.10
CA VAL A 31 5.62 12.37 15.65
C VAL A 31 4.81 11.11 15.39
N LEU A 32 3.93 10.73 16.32
CA LEU A 32 3.06 9.55 16.15
C LEU A 32 2.05 9.75 15.03
N MET A 33 1.45 10.93 14.93
CA MET A 33 0.54 11.26 13.82
C MET A 33 1.25 11.17 12.46
N LYS A 34 2.52 11.59 12.36
CA LYS A 34 3.30 11.44 11.13
C LYS A 34 3.67 9.98 10.84
N ALA A 35 3.94 9.20 11.89
CA ALA A 35 4.13 7.75 11.74
C ALA A 35 2.86 7.08 11.21
N ALA A 36 1.67 7.45 11.71
CA ALA A 36 0.38 6.97 11.21
C ALA A 36 0.19 7.26 9.72
N GLU A 37 0.46 8.50 9.27
CA GLU A 37 0.40 8.87 7.85
C GLU A 37 1.37 8.02 7.00
N THR A 38 2.59 7.81 7.49
CA THR A 38 3.60 7.00 6.78
C THR A 38 3.16 5.54 6.66
N MET A 39 2.65 4.96 7.75
CA MET A 39 2.13 3.58 7.75
C MET A 39 0.91 3.43 6.84
N ALA A 40 -0.03 4.39 6.85
CA ALA A 40 -1.21 4.37 6.01
C ALA A 40 -0.85 4.44 4.52
N THR A 41 0.02 5.38 4.14
CA THR A 41 0.46 5.54 2.74
C THR A 41 1.26 4.33 2.24
N GLN A 42 2.10 3.73 3.10
CA GLN A 42 2.79 2.48 2.79
C GLN A 42 1.80 1.32 2.61
N TRP A 43 0.86 1.14 3.53
CA TRP A 43 -0.15 0.08 3.47
C TRP A 43 -1.01 0.18 2.20
N LEU A 44 -1.51 1.38 1.89
CA LEU A 44 -2.26 1.65 0.66
C LEU A 44 -1.42 1.35 -0.59
N THR A 45 -0.15 1.74 -0.61
CA THR A 45 0.74 1.50 -1.75
C THR A 45 0.96 0.00 -1.98
N VAL A 46 1.28 -0.76 -0.94
CA VAL A 46 1.60 -2.19 -1.08
C VAL A 46 0.38 -3.02 -1.44
N THR A 47 -0.77 -2.72 -0.83
CA THR A 47 -2.03 -3.41 -1.13
C THR A 47 -2.56 -3.05 -2.52
N TYR A 48 -2.42 -1.80 -2.96
CA TYR A 48 -2.73 -1.39 -4.33
C TYR A 48 -1.86 -2.11 -5.35
N LYS A 49 -0.54 -2.20 -5.13
CA LYS A 49 0.36 -2.99 -6.00
C LYS A 49 -0.06 -4.45 -6.07
N SER A 50 -0.42 -5.04 -4.93
CA SER A 50 -0.93 -6.41 -4.86
C SER A 50 -2.22 -6.57 -5.66
N PHE A 51 -3.15 -5.64 -5.53
CA PHE A 51 -4.42 -5.63 -6.25
C PHE A 51 -4.23 -5.50 -7.76
N ILE A 52 -3.35 -4.61 -8.23
CA ILE A 52 -3.10 -4.45 -9.67
C ILE A 52 -2.55 -5.73 -10.31
N ARG A 53 -1.77 -6.52 -9.57
CA ARG A 53 -1.21 -7.79 -10.07
C ARG A 53 -2.19 -8.95 -10.01
N THR A 54 -3.00 -9.00 -8.95
CA THR A 54 -3.82 -10.19 -8.62
C THR A 54 -5.31 -10.00 -8.88
N HIS A 55 -5.74 -8.77 -9.14
CA HIS A 55 -7.14 -8.34 -9.21
C HIS A 55 -7.97 -8.72 -7.99
N SER A 56 -7.32 -8.90 -6.83
CA SER A 56 -7.93 -9.41 -5.61
C SER A 56 -7.45 -8.66 -4.37
N MET A 57 -8.36 -8.53 -3.39
CA MET A 57 -8.04 -8.06 -2.05
C MET A 57 -8.04 -9.26 -1.10
N PHE A 58 -6.98 -9.45 -0.33
CA PHE A 58 -6.79 -10.66 0.49
C PHE A 58 -7.21 -10.45 1.94
N GLU A 59 -7.58 -11.53 2.63
CA GLU A 59 -7.87 -11.50 4.07
C GLU A 59 -6.67 -11.07 4.92
N LYS A 60 -5.45 -11.43 4.47
CA LYS A 60 -4.17 -11.19 5.13
C LYS A 60 -3.05 -11.10 4.09
N TYR A 61 -1.99 -10.38 4.41
CA TYR A 61 -0.89 -10.09 3.50
C TYR A 61 0.45 -10.56 4.07
N ASN A 62 1.31 -11.10 3.21
CA ASN A 62 2.69 -11.37 3.58
C ASN A 62 3.50 -10.06 3.59
N VAL A 63 4.07 -9.71 4.75
CA VAL A 63 4.89 -8.51 4.99
C VAL A 63 6.35 -8.86 5.30
N SER A 64 6.78 -10.07 4.97
CA SER A 64 8.18 -10.50 5.09
C SER A 64 9.10 -9.64 4.23
N ALA A 65 10.24 -9.24 4.79
CA ALA A 65 11.26 -8.46 4.08
C ALA A 65 11.86 -9.19 2.85
N LYS A 66 11.65 -10.51 2.76
CA LYS A 66 12.09 -11.35 1.64
C LYS A 66 11.08 -11.39 0.49
N SER A 67 9.84 -10.95 0.73
CA SER A 67 8.87 -10.82 -0.34
C SER A 67 9.18 -9.55 -1.11
N GLU A 68 9.64 -9.69 -2.35
CA GLU A 68 9.83 -8.55 -3.26
C GLU A 68 8.50 -7.79 -3.48
N GLU A 69 7.39 -8.47 -3.22
CA GLU A 69 6.04 -7.95 -3.37
C GLU A 69 5.14 -8.43 -2.21
N CYS A 70 4.37 -7.51 -1.63
CA CYS A 70 3.35 -7.85 -0.64
C CYS A 70 2.27 -8.70 -1.31
N SER A 71 2.36 -10.02 -1.12
CA SER A 71 1.47 -11.03 -1.68
C SER A 71 0.43 -11.47 -0.64
N ALA A 72 -0.49 -12.32 -1.05
CA ALA A 72 -1.41 -12.95 -0.12
C ALA A 72 -0.62 -13.66 1.00
N GLY A 73 -1.02 -13.47 2.25
CA GLY A 73 -0.45 -14.22 3.36
C GLY A 73 -0.86 -15.70 3.29
N SER A 74 -0.21 -16.55 4.08
CA SER A 74 -0.38 -18.01 4.00
C SER A 74 -0.41 -18.66 5.39
N GLY A 75 -0.54 -19.98 5.42
CA GLY A 75 -0.50 -20.77 6.65
C GLY A 75 -1.87 -21.04 7.29
N GLY A 76 -1.84 -21.82 8.37
CA GLY A 76 -2.97 -22.33 9.14
C GLY A 76 -3.88 -23.31 8.40
N GLU A 77 -5.16 -23.31 8.77
CA GLU A 77 -6.08 -24.42 8.47
C GLU A 77 -6.68 -24.39 7.06
N TYR A 78 -6.62 -23.26 6.35
CA TYR A 78 -7.25 -23.08 5.05
C TYR A 78 -6.49 -22.08 4.17
N GLU A 79 -6.75 -22.18 2.86
CA GLU A 79 -6.19 -21.30 1.83
C GLU A 79 -6.65 -19.85 2.00
N VAL A 80 -5.82 -18.90 1.60
CA VAL A 80 -6.11 -17.48 1.72
C VAL A 80 -7.36 -17.06 0.93
N GLN A 81 -8.24 -16.28 1.57
CA GLN A 81 -9.49 -15.83 0.96
C GLN A 81 -9.36 -14.45 0.27
N THR A 82 -10.18 -14.22 -0.76
CA THR A 82 -10.23 -12.99 -1.55
C THR A 82 -11.55 -12.23 -1.36
N GLY A 83 -11.58 -10.94 -1.73
CA GLY A 83 -12.77 -10.08 -1.62
C GLY A 83 -13.14 -9.70 -0.17
N PHE A 84 -12.19 -9.84 0.75
CA PHE A 84 -12.45 -9.85 2.19
C PHE A 84 -12.93 -8.51 2.75
N GLY A 85 -14.02 -8.54 3.52
CA GLY A 85 -14.75 -7.34 3.98
C GLY A 85 -13.92 -6.35 4.80
N TRP A 86 -13.14 -6.82 5.80
CA TRP A 86 -12.28 -5.91 6.58
C TRP A 86 -11.20 -5.26 5.72
N THR A 87 -10.75 -5.92 4.65
CA THR A 87 -9.64 -5.42 3.84
C THR A 87 -10.15 -4.23 3.04
N ASN A 88 -11.31 -4.42 2.41
CA ASN A 88 -11.99 -3.38 1.69
C ASN A 88 -12.35 -2.21 2.61
N GLY A 89 -12.89 -2.48 3.80
CA GLY A 89 -13.23 -1.44 4.77
C GLY A 89 -12.04 -0.60 5.23
N VAL A 90 -10.92 -1.25 5.58
CA VAL A 90 -9.68 -0.58 5.99
C VAL A 90 -9.12 0.27 4.85
N ILE A 91 -9.11 -0.26 3.62
CA ILE A 91 -8.58 0.48 2.46
C ILE A 91 -9.42 1.73 2.18
N LEU A 92 -10.75 1.61 2.19
CA LEU A 92 -11.64 2.74 1.96
C LEU A 92 -11.48 3.82 3.04
N ASP A 93 -11.43 3.44 4.31
CA ASP A 93 -11.22 4.37 5.43
C ASP A 93 -9.86 5.09 5.35
N LEU A 94 -8.79 4.37 5.02
CA LEU A 94 -7.47 4.97 4.86
C LEU A 94 -7.38 5.87 3.61
N LEU A 95 -8.06 5.53 2.52
CA LEU A 95 -8.16 6.39 1.33
C LEU A 95 -8.91 7.69 1.61
N ASP A 96 -10.00 7.63 2.39
CA ASP A 96 -10.74 8.82 2.80
C ASP A 96 -9.87 9.77 3.62
N LYS A 97 -9.11 9.24 4.59
CA LYS A 97 -8.26 10.03 5.50
C LYS A 97 -6.95 10.51 4.89
N TYR A 98 -6.32 9.66 4.08
CA TYR A 98 -4.93 9.86 3.62
C TYR A 98 -4.76 9.88 2.10
N GLY A 99 -5.82 9.68 1.32
CA GLY A 99 -5.73 9.63 -0.16
C GLY A 99 -5.08 10.87 -0.77
N GLN A 100 -5.36 12.05 -0.21
CA GLN A 100 -4.74 13.32 -0.64
C GLN A 100 -3.24 13.42 -0.34
N LYS A 101 -2.73 12.61 0.59
CA LYS A 101 -1.30 12.54 0.93
C LYS A 101 -0.54 11.59 0.00
N MET A 102 -1.25 10.80 -0.80
CA MET A 102 -0.62 9.91 -1.78
C MET A 102 -0.27 10.67 -3.05
N THR A 103 0.98 10.55 -3.49
CA THR A 103 1.38 11.04 -4.80
C THR A 103 1.13 9.94 -5.83
N SER A 104 0.24 10.15 -6.79
CA SER A 104 0.23 9.33 -7.99
C SER A 104 1.54 9.57 -8.72
N ALA A 105 2.35 8.54 -8.93
CA ALA A 105 3.55 8.62 -9.76
C ALA A 105 3.17 8.79 -11.25
N ALA A 106 2.46 9.85 -11.59
CA ALA A 106 2.43 10.36 -12.95
C ALA A 106 3.77 11.07 -13.16
N SER A 107 4.79 10.29 -13.55
CA SER A 107 5.98 10.84 -14.18
C SER A 107 5.52 11.45 -15.50
N TYR A 108 5.16 12.73 -15.50
CA TYR A 108 5.09 13.47 -16.75
C TYR A 108 6.51 13.43 -17.34
N PRO A 109 6.71 12.97 -18.58
CA PRO A 109 8.01 13.09 -19.21
C PRO A 109 8.38 14.55 -19.13
N THR A 110 9.51 14.80 -18.47
CA THR A 110 10.03 16.13 -18.18
C THR A 110 9.89 17.02 -19.41
N GLN A 111 9.30 18.19 -19.22
CA GLN A 111 8.98 19.18 -20.27
C GLN A 111 10.17 19.48 -21.22
N TRP A 112 11.39 19.20 -20.78
CA TRP A 112 12.63 19.19 -21.57
C TRP A 112 12.60 18.29 -22.81
N LEU A 113 11.92 17.13 -22.81
CA LEU A 113 11.79 16.26 -23.99
C LEU A 113 10.95 16.92 -25.08
N LEU A 114 9.84 17.57 -24.72
CA LEU A 114 9.01 18.32 -25.67
C LEU A 114 9.75 19.55 -26.22
N TYR A 115 10.51 20.27 -25.37
CA TYR A 115 11.36 21.37 -25.81
C TYR A 115 12.48 20.93 -26.74
N THR A 116 13.11 19.78 -26.48
CA THR A 116 14.20 19.26 -27.34
C THR A 116 13.66 18.81 -28.69
N VAL A 117 12.50 18.15 -28.73
CA VAL A 117 11.84 17.77 -29.98
C VAL A 117 11.40 19.01 -30.77
N PHE A 118 10.85 20.03 -30.09
CA PHE A 118 10.47 21.30 -30.73
C PHE A 118 11.69 22.04 -31.30
N LEU A 119 12.78 22.14 -30.54
CA LEU A 119 14.02 22.79 -31.01
C LEU A 119 14.72 22.01 -32.14
N CYS A 120 14.64 20.67 -32.14
CA CYS A 120 15.13 19.85 -33.25
C CYS A 120 14.28 20.04 -34.52
N LEU A 121 12.95 20.15 -34.39
CA LEU A 121 12.06 20.35 -35.53
C LEU A 121 12.20 21.76 -36.13
N VAL A 122 12.42 22.80 -35.31
CA VAL A 122 12.61 24.19 -35.78
C VAL A 122 13.99 24.42 -36.39
N ARG A 123 14.97 23.52 -36.19
CA ARG A 123 16.29 23.57 -36.84
C ARG A 123 16.37 22.84 -38.19
N ILE A 124 15.32 22.13 -38.60
CA ILE A 124 15.26 21.38 -39.87
C ILE A 124 14.32 22.06 -40.89
N LEU A 125 13.73 23.21 -40.53
CA LEU A 125 13.03 24.14 -41.43
C LEU A 125 13.85 25.41 -41.60
#